data_AF-A0AAD0YBW0-F1
#
_entry.id   AF-A0AAD0YBW0-F1
#
_cell.length_a   1.000
_cell.length_b   1.000
_cell.length_c   1.000
_cell.angle_alpha   90.00
_cell.angle_beta   90.00
_cell.angle_gamma   90.00
#
_symmetry.space_group_name_H-M   'P 1'
#
loop_
_entity.id
_entity.type
_entity.pdbx_description
1 polymer ?
#
loop_
_entity_poly.entity_id
_entity_poly.type
_entity_poly.pdbx_seq_one_letter_code
_entity_poly.pdbx_strand_id
1 'polypeptide(L)'
;MAKIKSKDNIYIILKFVIYILTGITLIFFAKFWMGSQDNWEEIVKNEFYPALITRTIFLTIIGLFFLLISYLVAFFFKKKYHFLKELIILIVFSLITNIYILLV
;
A
#
# COMPACT_ATOMS: atom_id res chain seq x y z
N MET A 1 -14.25 19.70 28.64
CA MET A 1 -13.96 18.31 28.22
C MET A 1 -14.08 18.03 26.71
N ALA A 2 -14.42 19.00 25.84
CA ALA A 2 -14.68 18.75 24.40
C ALA A 2 -13.43 18.62 23.49
N LYS A 3 -12.27 19.19 23.87
CA LYS A 3 -11.05 19.22 23.02
C LYS A 3 -10.44 17.84 22.74
N ILE A 4 -10.53 16.90 23.69
CA ILE A 4 -9.87 15.59 23.61
C ILE A 4 -10.56 14.68 22.57
N LYS A 5 -11.90 14.67 22.52
CA LYS A 5 -12.67 13.91 21.51
C LYS A 5 -12.35 14.35 20.07
N SER A 6 -12.15 15.66 19.82
CA SER A 6 -11.90 16.14 18.46
C SER A 6 -10.53 15.68 17.92
N LYS A 7 -9.50 15.64 18.78
CA LYS A 7 -8.15 15.24 18.37
C LYS A 7 -8.07 13.76 17.98
N ASP A 8 -8.82 12.92 18.69
CA ASP A 8 -8.93 11.50 18.38
C ASP A 8 -9.70 11.24 17.08
N ASN A 9 -10.79 11.99 16.84
CA ASN A 9 -11.53 11.91 15.58
C ASN A 9 -10.65 12.33 14.39
N ILE A 10 -9.88 13.41 14.51
CA ILE A 10 -8.96 13.86 13.47
C ILE A 10 -7.89 12.81 13.18
N TYR A 11 -7.31 12.19 14.22
CA TYR A 11 -6.35 11.11 14.05
C TYR A 11 -6.92 9.92 13.25
N ILE A 12 -8.15 9.49 13.60
CA ILE A 12 -8.82 8.38 12.90
C ILE A 12 -9.07 8.73 11.43
N ILE A 13 -9.57 9.94 11.15
CA ILE A 13 -9.83 10.41 9.78
C ILE A 13 -8.53 10.46 8.98
N LEU A 14 -7.45 11.01 9.55
CA LEU A 14 -6.15 11.06 8.87
C LEU A 14 -5.60 9.67 8.55
N LYS A 15 -5.67 8.73 9.51
CA LYS A 15 -5.26 7.33 9.28
C LYS A 15 -6.09 6.69 8.17
N PHE A 16 -7.41 6.92 8.18
CA PHE A 16 -8.30 6.40 7.15
C PHE A 16 -7.97 6.95 5.76
N VAL A 17 -7.74 8.26 5.65
CA VAL A 17 -7.33 8.90 4.39
C VAL A 17 -6.00 8.34 3.90
N ILE A 18 -5.00 8.17 4.79
CA ILE A 18 -3.70 7.59 4.42
C ILE A 18 -3.90 6.17 3.86
N TYR A 19 -4.71 5.33 4.49
CA TYR A 19 -4.94 3.97 3.99
C TYR A 19 -5.68 3.94 2.65
N ILE A 20 -6.69 4.79 2.45
CA ILE A 20 -7.37 4.91 1.16
C ILE A 20 -6.38 5.33 0.07
N LEU A 21 -5.59 6.38 0.32
CA LEU A 21 -4.59 6.84 -0.62
C LEU A 21 -3.54 5.78 -0.92
N THR A 22 -3.11 5.03 0.09
CA THR A 22 -2.21 3.88 -0.07
C THR A 22 -2.82 2.87 -1.03
N GLY A 23 -4.07 2.44 -0.78
CA GLY A 23 -4.77 1.46 -1.62
C GLY A 23 -4.92 1.93 -3.07
N ILE A 24 -5.39 3.15 -3.28
CA ILE A 24 -5.56 3.74 -4.63
C ILE A 24 -4.20 3.82 -5.35
N THR A 25 -3.16 4.26 -4.66
CA THR A 25 -1.81 4.39 -5.23
C THR A 25 -1.26 3.03 -5.64
N LEU A 26 -1.38 2.01 -4.79
CA LEU A 26 -0.91 0.66 -5.11
C LEU A 26 -1.64 0.07 -6.32
N ILE A 27 -2.97 0.23 -6.41
CA ILE A 27 -3.75 -0.23 -7.57
C ILE A 27 -3.32 0.50 -8.84
N PHE A 28 -3.18 1.83 -8.77
CA PHE A 28 -2.78 2.64 -9.92
C PHE A 28 -1.41 2.23 -10.46
N PHE A 29 -0.40 2.14 -9.59
CA PHE A 29 0.95 1.74 -10.00
C PHE A 29 1.03 0.30 -10.46
N ALA A 30 0.27 -0.60 -9.83
CA ALA A 30 0.20 -1.98 -10.28
C ALA A 30 -0.37 -2.08 -11.70
N LYS A 31 -1.43 -1.32 -12.04
CA LYS A 31 -1.97 -1.27 -13.41
C LYS A 31 -1.03 -0.60 -14.40
N PHE A 32 -0.42 0.51 -14.02
CA PHE A 32 0.52 1.25 -14.87
C PHE A 32 1.71 0.37 -15.32
N TRP A 33 2.14 -0.55 -14.45
CA TRP A 33 3.25 -1.45 -14.75
C TRP A 33 2.95 -2.51 -15.83
N MET A 34 1.68 -2.81 -16.14
CA MET A 34 1.35 -3.89 -17.09
C MET A 34 1.75 -3.60 -18.55
N GLY A 35 2.09 -2.35 -18.91
CA GLY A 35 2.51 -2.03 -20.29
C GLY A 35 1.44 -2.35 -21.33
N SER A 36 1.85 -2.66 -22.58
CA SER A 36 0.95 -3.17 -23.61
C SER A 36 0.58 -4.63 -23.36
N GLN A 37 -0.61 -5.03 -23.81
CA GLN A 37 -1.16 -6.37 -23.59
C GLN A 37 -0.26 -7.48 -24.16
N ASP A 38 0.34 -7.25 -25.32
CA ASP A 38 1.23 -8.22 -26.00
C ASP A 38 2.52 -8.48 -25.21
N ASN A 39 3.15 -7.43 -24.67
CA ASN A 39 4.34 -7.56 -23.82
C ASN A 39 4.01 -8.28 -22.50
N TRP A 40 2.78 -8.08 -22.01
CA TRP A 40 2.35 -8.68 -20.76
C TRP A 40 2.14 -10.18 -20.86
N GLU A 41 1.52 -10.66 -21.95
CA GLU A 41 1.34 -12.09 -22.19
C GLU A 41 2.68 -12.82 -22.29
N GLU A 42 3.69 -12.20 -22.92
CA GLU A 42 5.04 -12.75 -23.02
C GLU A 42 5.75 -12.80 -21.65
N ILE A 43 5.62 -11.73 -20.83
CA ILE A 43 6.15 -11.68 -19.46
C ILE A 43 5.48 -12.73 -18.56
N VAL A 44 4.16 -12.92 -18.66
CA VAL A 44 3.44 -13.94 -17.88
C VAL A 44 3.87 -15.35 -18.29
N LYS A 45 4.17 -15.58 -19.57
CA LYS A 45 4.55 -16.91 -20.06
C LYS A 45 5.99 -17.27 -19.71
N ASN A 46 6.91 -16.31 -19.76
CA ASN A 46 8.35 -16.56 -19.66
C ASN A 46 8.98 -16.09 -18.34
N GLU A 47 8.39 -15.08 -17.68
CA GLU A 47 9.02 -14.34 -16.57
C GLU A 47 8.05 -14.06 -15.40
N PHE A 48 7.02 -14.89 -15.23
CA PHE A 48 5.96 -14.69 -14.22
C PHE A 48 6.49 -14.44 -12.81
N TYR A 49 7.34 -15.34 -12.29
CA TYR A 49 7.87 -15.22 -10.92
C TYR A 49 8.79 -14.00 -10.75
N PRO A 50 9.78 -13.74 -11.64
CA PRO A 50 10.58 -12.52 -11.60
C PRO A 50 9.75 -11.23 -11.64
N ALA A 51 8.74 -11.16 -12.52
CA ALA A 51 7.88 -10.01 -12.66
C ALA A 51 6.99 -9.80 -11.42
N LEU A 52 6.43 -10.89 -10.87
CA LEU A 52 5.63 -10.85 -9.64
C LEU A 52 6.46 -10.34 -8.46
N ILE A 53 7.68 -10.86 -8.28
CA ILE A 53 8.57 -10.45 -7.18
C ILE A 53 8.97 -8.98 -7.34
N THR A 54 9.45 -8.59 -8.52
CA THR A 54 9.90 -7.22 -8.79
C THR A 54 8.78 -6.21 -8.57
N ARG A 55 7.58 -6.48 -9.09
CA ARG A 55 6.39 -5.63 -8.87
C ARG A 55 5.99 -5.57 -7.41
N THR A 56 6.03 -6.70 -6.69
CA THR A 56 5.69 -6.74 -5.27
C THR A 56 6.68 -5.92 -4.45
N ILE A 57 7.98 -6.00 -4.75
CA ILE A 57 9.02 -5.17 -4.11
C ILE A 57 8.75 -3.69 -4.39
N PHE A 58 8.52 -3.32 -5.65
CA PHE A 58 8.24 -1.93 -6.04
C PHE A 58 7.01 -1.36 -5.33
N LEU A 59 5.89 -2.09 -5.33
CA LEU A 59 4.67 -1.72 -4.62
C LEU A 59 4.90 -1.62 -3.10
N THR A 60 5.67 -2.55 -2.52
CA THR A 60 6.02 -2.51 -1.10
C THR A 60 6.85 -1.26 -0.76
N ILE A 61 7.80 -0.86 -1.62
CA ILE A 61 8.59 0.37 -1.42
C ILE A 61 7.69 1.61 -1.41
N ILE A 62 6.74 1.70 -2.35
CA ILE A 62 5.74 2.78 -2.37
C ILE A 62 4.89 2.74 -1.10
N GLY A 63 4.44 1.57 -0.68
CA GLY A 63 3.69 1.41 0.55
C GLY A 63 4.45 1.79 1.82
N LEU A 64 5.76 1.54 1.86
CA LEU A 64 6.63 1.93 2.99
C LEU A 64 6.62 3.44 3.21
N PHE A 65 6.52 4.23 2.13
CA PHE A 65 6.37 5.68 2.22
C PHE A 65 5.08 6.07 2.96
N PHE A 66 3.96 5.42 2.67
CA PHE A 66 2.70 5.67 3.39
C PHE A 66 2.72 5.16 4.83
N LEU A 67 3.42 4.05 5.10
CA LEU A 67 3.70 3.57 6.45
C LEU A 67 4.49 4.60 7.26
N LEU A 68 5.48 5.25 6.64
CA LEU A 68 6.24 6.33 7.26
C LEU A 68 5.34 7.53 7.58
N ILE A 69 4.51 7.97 6.64
CA ILE A 69 3.52 9.04 6.88
C ILE A 69 2.58 8.64 8.03
N SER A 70 2.10 7.40 8.02
CA SER A 70 1.21 6.90 9.07
C SER A 70 1.89 6.85 10.44
N TYR A 71 3.17 6.51 10.49
CA TYR A 71 3.98 6.55 11.70
C TYR A 71 4.14 7.98 12.21
N LEU A 72 4.45 8.93 11.32
CA LEU A 72 4.56 10.35 11.68
C LEU A 72 3.24 10.89 12.25
N VAL A 73 2.10 10.54 11.66
CA VAL A 73 0.78 10.91 12.22
C VAL A 73 0.59 10.32 13.62
N ALA A 74 0.93 9.06 13.86
CA ALA A 74 0.84 8.49 15.20
C ALA A 74 1.79 9.19 16.20
N PHE A 75 3.00 9.54 15.77
CA PHE A 75 3.98 10.28 16.56
C PHE A 75 3.48 11.66 16.98
N PHE A 76 2.97 12.47 16.03
CA PHE A 76 2.44 13.81 16.32
C PHE A 76 1.24 13.78 17.28
N PHE A 77 0.42 12.74 17.19
CA PHE A 77 -0.75 12.56 18.05
C PHE A 77 -0.42 11.82 19.36
N LYS A 78 0.85 11.45 19.59
CA LYS A 78 1.32 10.67 20.76
C LYS A 78 0.53 9.38 20.96
N LYS A 79 0.16 8.71 19.87
CA LYS A 79 -0.55 7.43 19.86
C LYS A 79 0.44 6.27 19.70
N LYS A 80 0.11 5.12 20.29
CA LYS A 80 0.88 3.89 20.12
C LYS A 80 0.79 3.43 18.65
N TYR A 81 1.94 3.15 18.04
CA TYR A 81 2.01 2.69 16.66
C TYR A 81 2.54 1.25 16.59
N HIS A 82 1.85 0.40 15.85
CA HIS A 82 2.21 -1.02 15.69
C HIS A 82 2.81 -1.24 14.29
N PHE A 83 4.05 -0.78 14.09
CA PHE A 83 4.72 -0.80 12.78
C PHE A 83 4.72 -2.19 12.13
N LEU A 84 5.10 -3.23 12.88
CA LEU A 84 5.17 -4.59 12.36
C LEU A 84 3.82 -5.10 11.84
N LYS A 85 2.73 -4.76 12.53
CA LYS A 85 1.37 -5.13 12.09
C LYS A 85 1.01 -4.46 10.77
N GLU A 86 1.28 -3.16 10.66
CA GLU A 86 0.98 -2.39 9.45
C GLU A 86 1.88 -2.78 8.27
N LEU A 87 3.14 -3.15 8.54
CA LEU A 87 4.06 -3.69 7.54
C LEU A 87 3.57 -5.01 6.96
N ILE A 88 3.15 -5.96 7.81
CA ILE A 88 2.60 -7.24 7.36
C ILE A 88 1.35 -7.00 6.49
N ILE A 89 0.45 -6.14 6.93
CA ILE A 89 -0.74 -5.77 6.16
C ILE A 89 -0.34 -5.20 4.80
N LEU A 90 0.65 -4.31 4.74
CA LEU A 90 1.13 -3.74 3.48
C LEU A 90 1.68 -4.81 2.53
N ILE A 91 2.54 -5.70 3.02
CA ILE A 91 3.15 -6.74 2.18
C ILE A 91 2.07 -7.66 1.61
N VAL A 92 1.15 -8.11 2.47
CA VAL A 92 0.02 -8.96 2.06
C VAL A 92 -0.88 -8.22 1.06
N PHE A 93 -1.20 -6.95 1.31
CA PHE A 93 -2.04 -6.16 0.41
C PHE A 93 -1.36 -5.89 -0.93
N SER A 94 -0.04 -5.64 -0.94
CA SER A 94 0.75 -5.45 -2.16
C SER A 94 0.76 -6.73 -3.00
N LEU A 95 0.94 -7.89 -2.36
CA LEU A 95 0.89 -9.18 -3.03
C LEU A 95 -0.50 -9.48 -3.60
N ILE A 96 -1.57 -9.30 -2.80
CA ILE A 96 -2.95 -9.51 -3.26
C ILE A 96 -3.28 -8.58 -4.42
N THR A 97 -2.92 -7.30 -4.34
CA THR A 97 -3.16 -6.33 -5.41
C THR A 97 -2.46 -6.74 -6.70
N ASN A 98 -1.21 -7.21 -6.57
CA ASN A 98 -0.43 -7.67 -7.71
C ASN A 98 -1.04 -8.93 -8.36
N ILE A 99 -1.45 -9.91 -7.55
CA ILE A 99 -2.13 -11.13 -8.03
C ILE A 99 -3.48 -10.82 -8.66
N TYR A 100 -4.30 -9.97 -8.01
CA TYR A 100 -5.60 -9.58 -8.54
C TYR A 100 -5.48 -8.94 -9.92
N ILE A 101 -4.52 -8.03 -10.08
CA ILE A 101 -4.26 -7.38 -11.36
C ILE A 101 -3.67 -8.36 -12.38
N LEU A 102 -2.92 -9.38 -11.97
CA LEU A 102 -2.47 -10.45 -12.88
C LEU A 102 -3.62 -11.32 -13.40
N LEU A 103 -4.70 -11.46 -12.61
CA LEU A 103 -5.84 -12.32 -12.93
C LEU A 103 -6.99 -11.61 -13.65
N VAL A 104 -6.96 -10.28 -13.74
CA VAL A 104 -8.01 -9.41 -14.33
C VAL A 104 -7.47 -8.70 -15.54
#